data_AF-A0A9C9FYV0-F1
#
_entry.id   AF-A0A9C9FYV0-F1
#
_cell.length_a   1.000
_cell.length_b   1.000
_cell.length_c   1.000
_cell.angle_alpha   90.00
_cell.angle_beta   90.00
_cell.angle_gamma   90.00
#
_symmetry.space_group_name_H-M   'P 1'
#
loop_
_entity.id
_entity.type
_entity.pdbx_description
1 polymer ?
#
loop_
_entity_poly.entity_id
_entity_poly.type
_entity_poly.pdbx_seq_one_letter_code
_entity_poly.pdbx_strand_id
1 'polypeptide(L)'
;MTMMHPGLSSGWILIAWVCIFVLAAWALFTPYQPRAAAVIQKNRFRTGSRLAELFISSWPLRVLKLLMVALYVLIIYSGLYGTPIPSHNIATTMTWNLWWSGLIVSVFFLGSVWCTVCPWNTLATWLAKISFRGKLGSVSDLKLRVPKHVRNIWPALLLFIGLTWLELGAGITSNPYATALLAMTMLMLATLSIVFFERKAFCRYFCPVGRTIGFYAQLAPVELRHIDAEVCQRCTSLDCYYGNEKAEPCPTGLAMRNLRENTYCTSCGNCIRSCPHHNIDWRLRSVSREAIQDARPRPDEAWFMLGLLALTGLHGLTMMPVWEYWIRKFARLIGDSGQLLLSFTVGQLLVLMVLALCYQLLVALTRLVNRQRLSFSSLFTGMAFISLPLAFSYHLAHNLNHLLRERSGLSLLLNNPLSTADKSLDSTSSQAGMMTGLISQDVLFAMQTALIVFGFWIAILVVRHRGEALLPGSGWRLFPMCLFALLVTGVQLWLLSQPMIMRF
;
A
#
# COMPACT_ATOMS: atom_id res chain seq x y z
N MET A 1 15.34 -12.69 26.71
CA MET A 1 16.12 -11.63 26.03
C MET A 1 15.34 -11.22 24.80
N THR A 2 14.91 -9.96 24.69
CA THR A 2 14.29 -9.45 23.46
C THR A 2 15.36 -9.38 22.39
N MET A 3 15.23 -10.18 21.34
CA MET A 3 16.15 -10.11 20.21
C MET A 3 15.94 -8.77 19.50
N MET A 4 16.99 -7.95 19.47
CA MET A 4 17.00 -6.65 18.78
C MET A 4 17.89 -6.76 17.56
N HIS A 5 17.39 -6.33 16.41
CA HIS A 5 18.25 -6.16 15.25
C HIS A 5 18.95 -4.80 15.34
N PRO A 6 20.27 -4.74 15.03
CA PRO A 6 20.97 -3.48 14.94
C PRO A 6 20.35 -2.64 13.82
N GLY A 7 20.09 -1.36 14.10
CA GLY A 7 19.65 -0.40 13.10
C GLY A 7 20.79 -0.01 12.15
N LEU A 8 20.47 0.83 11.16
CA LEU A 8 21.44 1.35 10.18
C LEU A 8 22.72 1.86 10.86
N SER A 9 23.88 1.49 10.30
CA SER A 9 25.16 2.00 10.78
C SER A 9 25.31 3.50 10.50
N SER A 10 26.13 4.18 11.31
CA SER A 10 26.41 5.60 11.15
C SER A 10 26.95 5.97 9.76
N GLY A 11 27.76 5.08 9.15
CA GLY A 11 28.27 5.26 7.80
C GLY A 11 27.16 5.31 6.74
N TRP A 12 26.21 4.37 6.78
CA TRP A 12 25.08 4.37 5.85
C TRP A 12 24.14 5.55 6.04
N ILE A 13 23.94 5.98 7.30
CA ILE A 13 23.15 7.19 7.61
C ILE A 13 23.81 8.44 7.01
N LEU A 14 25.14 8.57 7.15
CA LEU A 14 25.87 9.70 6.56
C LEU A 14 25.75 9.71 5.04
N ILE A 15 25.93 8.55 4.39
CA ILE A 15 25.76 8.41 2.92
C ILE A 15 24.35 8.84 2.51
N ALA A 16 23.32 8.39 3.24
CA ALA A 16 21.94 8.76 2.96
C ALA A 16 21.76 10.29 3.00
N TRP A 17 22.22 10.94 4.08
CA TRP A 17 22.12 12.39 4.25
C TRP A 17 22.85 13.18 3.17
N VAL A 18 24.07 12.78 2.82
CA VAL A 18 24.84 13.42 1.73
C VAL A 18 24.05 13.38 0.42
N CYS A 19 23.54 12.21 0.04
CA CYS A 19 22.72 12.06 -1.16
C CYS A 19 21.44 12.91 -1.11
N ILE A 20 20.73 12.91 0.03
CA ILE A 20 19.50 13.65 0.23
C ILE A 20 19.72 15.16 0.12
N PHE A 21 20.77 15.71 0.76
CA PHE A 21 21.07 17.14 0.70
C PHE A 21 21.52 17.56 -0.70
N VAL A 22 22.31 16.74 -1.40
CA VAL A 22 22.67 16.99 -2.80
C VAL A 22 21.43 17.02 -3.70
N LEU A 23 20.51 16.08 -3.54
CA LEU A 23 19.25 16.05 -4.29
C LEU A 23 18.33 17.24 -3.97
N ALA A 24 18.26 17.64 -2.70
CA ALA A 24 17.48 18.80 -2.27
C ALA A 24 18.05 20.10 -2.86
N ALA A 25 19.37 20.29 -2.79
CA ALA A 25 20.04 21.45 -3.38
C ALA A 25 19.85 21.47 -4.91
N TRP A 26 20.06 20.34 -5.58
CA TRP A 26 19.81 20.21 -7.02
C TRP A 26 18.38 20.64 -7.38
N ALA A 27 17.39 20.20 -6.61
CA ALA A 27 15.99 20.50 -6.91
C ALA A 27 15.61 21.97 -6.79
N LEU A 28 16.20 22.67 -5.83
CA LEU A 28 15.91 24.07 -5.55
C LEU A 28 16.64 25.02 -6.50
N PHE A 29 17.86 24.67 -6.89
CA PHE A 29 18.73 25.57 -7.65
C PHE A 29 18.82 25.25 -9.15
N THR A 30 18.37 24.07 -9.59
CA THR A 30 18.28 23.79 -11.03
C THR A 30 16.93 24.21 -11.61
N PRO A 31 16.90 24.98 -12.72
CA PRO A 31 15.64 25.36 -13.35
C PRO A 31 14.90 24.11 -13.79
N TYR A 32 13.58 24.09 -13.56
CA TYR A 32 12.76 23.01 -14.04
C TYR A 32 12.66 23.11 -15.56
N GLN A 33 13.15 22.08 -16.24
CA GLN A 33 12.90 21.90 -17.65
C GLN A 33 11.75 20.90 -17.79
N PRO A 34 10.66 21.24 -18.51
CA PRO A 34 9.65 20.26 -18.84
C PRO A 34 10.34 19.18 -19.67
N ARG A 35 10.65 18.03 -19.04
CA ARG A 35 11.07 16.86 -19.78
C ARG A 35 9.93 16.55 -20.74
N ALA A 36 10.13 16.76 -22.03
CA ALA A 36 9.31 16.13 -23.06
C ALA A 36 9.23 14.68 -22.63
N ALA A 37 8.02 14.21 -22.30
CA ALA A 37 7.86 12.89 -21.73
C ALA A 37 8.51 11.94 -22.72
N ALA A 38 9.67 11.38 -22.35
CA ALA A 38 10.14 10.16 -22.95
C ALA A 38 9.11 9.12 -22.50
N VAL A 39 7.95 9.11 -23.15
CA VAL A 39 7.23 7.88 -23.33
C VAL A 39 8.31 7.02 -23.95
N ILE A 40 8.79 6.03 -23.20
CA ILE A 40 9.53 4.93 -23.76
C ILE A 40 8.50 4.23 -24.68
N GLN A 41 8.21 4.85 -25.82
CA GLN A 41 7.52 4.28 -26.98
C GLN A 41 8.50 3.34 -27.69
N LYS A 42 9.79 3.45 -27.38
CA LYS A 42 10.85 2.47 -27.70
C LYS A 42 10.82 1.29 -26.73
N ASN A 43 9.70 0.60 -26.72
CA ASN A 43 9.64 -0.84 -26.86
C ASN A 43 8.16 -1.18 -26.89
N ARG A 44 7.64 -1.39 -28.11
CA ARG A 44 6.69 -2.48 -28.32
C ARG A 44 7.39 -3.73 -27.79
N PHE A 45 7.31 -3.97 -26.49
CA PHE A 45 7.46 -5.32 -25.98
C PHE A 45 6.22 -6.06 -26.49
N ARG A 46 6.28 -6.48 -27.77
CA ARG A 46 5.43 -7.51 -28.37
C ARG A 46 5.70 -8.89 -27.71
N THR A 47 6.49 -8.90 -26.64
CA THR A 47 6.60 -9.97 -25.65
C THR A 47 5.37 -10.00 -24.72
N GLY A 48 4.50 -8.99 -24.82
CA GLY A 48 3.19 -8.95 -24.19
C GLY A 48 2.25 -10.07 -24.61
N SER A 49 2.49 -10.84 -25.68
CA SER A 49 1.60 -11.96 -25.98
C SER A 49 1.63 -13.00 -24.86
N ARG A 50 2.79 -13.47 -24.37
CA ARG A 50 2.83 -14.55 -23.36
C ARG A 50 2.46 -14.12 -21.93
N LEU A 51 2.87 -12.93 -21.49
CA LEU A 51 2.50 -12.42 -20.16
C LEU A 51 1.06 -11.92 -20.14
N ALA A 52 0.61 -11.19 -21.18
CA ALA A 52 -0.80 -10.90 -21.30
C ALA A 52 -1.57 -12.20 -21.49
N GLU A 53 -1.11 -13.20 -22.26
CA GLU A 53 -1.72 -14.54 -22.31
C GLU A 53 -1.74 -15.23 -20.94
N LEU A 54 -0.76 -15.05 -20.05
CA LEU A 54 -0.82 -15.58 -18.67
C LEU A 54 -1.91 -14.90 -17.83
N PHE A 55 -2.12 -13.60 -18.00
CA PHE A 55 -3.16 -12.82 -17.32
C PHE A 55 -4.55 -12.86 -18.03
N ILE A 56 -4.57 -13.14 -19.33
CA ILE A 56 -5.75 -13.27 -20.20
C ILE A 56 -6.22 -14.73 -20.17
N SER A 57 -5.30 -15.69 -20.20
CA SER A 57 -5.59 -17.11 -20.05
C SER A 57 -6.21 -17.35 -18.70
N SER A 58 -7.32 -18.05 -18.76
CA SER A 58 -8.16 -18.23 -17.61
C SER A 58 -7.62 -19.30 -16.66
N TRP A 59 -6.68 -20.16 -17.06
CA TRP A 59 -6.19 -21.26 -16.21
C TRP A 59 -5.13 -20.84 -15.17
N PRO A 60 -4.03 -20.13 -15.51
CA PRO A 60 -2.98 -19.83 -14.53
C PRO A 60 -3.52 -18.88 -13.46
N LEU A 61 -4.31 -17.89 -13.87
CA LEU A 61 -4.97 -16.97 -12.97
C LEU A 61 -6.01 -17.66 -12.07
N ARG A 62 -6.72 -18.68 -12.58
CA ARG A 62 -7.64 -19.50 -11.78
C ARG A 62 -6.87 -20.30 -10.72
N VAL A 63 -5.75 -20.92 -11.10
CA VAL A 63 -4.90 -21.65 -10.16
C VAL A 63 -4.34 -20.73 -9.09
N LEU A 64 -3.80 -19.57 -9.47
CA LEU A 64 -3.27 -18.61 -8.51
C LEU A 64 -4.36 -18.11 -7.54
N LYS A 65 -5.58 -17.85 -8.02
CA LYS A 65 -6.73 -17.53 -7.16
C LYS A 65 -7.09 -18.66 -6.20
N LEU A 66 -7.11 -19.90 -6.68
CA LEU A 66 -7.38 -21.08 -5.84
C LEU A 66 -6.31 -21.25 -4.76
N LEU A 67 -5.03 -21.07 -5.10
CA LEU A 67 -3.93 -21.11 -4.15
C LEU A 67 -4.05 -20.01 -3.09
N MET A 68 -4.35 -18.77 -3.49
CA MET A 68 -4.54 -17.66 -2.55
C MET A 68 -5.75 -17.89 -1.62
N VAL A 69 -6.85 -18.45 -2.14
CA VAL A 69 -8.01 -18.79 -1.32
C VAL A 69 -7.71 -19.95 -0.38
N ALA A 70 -7.03 -21.00 -0.84
CA ALA A 70 -6.62 -22.13 -0.01
C ALA A 70 -5.72 -21.68 1.15
N LEU A 71 -4.72 -20.84 0.86
CA LEU A 71 -3.86 -20.24 1.87
C LEU A 71 -4.65 -19.37 2.86
N TYR A 72 -5.62 -18.59 2.37
CA TYR A 72 -6.48 -17.76 3.21
C TYR A 72 -7.37 -18.59 4.15
N VAL A 73 -7.96 -19.67 3.64
CA VAL A 73 -8.76 -20.61 4.45
C VAL A 73 -7.87 -21.31 5.47
N LEU A 74 -6.64 -21.68 5.10
CA LEU A 74 -5.66 -22.25 6.03
C LEU A 74 -5.31 -21.28 7.16
N ILE A 75 -5.13 -19.99 6.87
CA ILE A 75 -4.91 -18.94 7.88
C ILE A 75 -6.08 -18.87 8.87
N ILE A 76 -7.33 -18.86 8.37
CA ILE A 76 -8.51 -18.85 9.25
C ILE A 76 -8.57 -20.12 10.10
N TYR A 77 -8.39 -21.29 9.49
CA TYR A 77 -8.46 -22.56 10.19
C TYR A 77 -7.36 -22.71 11.25
N SER A 78 -6.11 -22.35 10.91
CA SER A 78 -4.97 -22.39 11.83
C SER A 78 -5.10 -21.37 12.97
N GLY A 79 -5.67 -20.19 12.72
CA GLY A 79 -5.91 -19.21 13.79
C GLY A 79 -7.04 -19.61 14.75
N LEU A 80 -8.05 -20.35 14.27
CA LEU A 80 -9.17 -20.82 15.11
C LEU A 80 -8.84 -22.08 15.91
N TYR A 81 -8.10 -23.02 15.32
CA TYR A 81 -7.90 -24.37 15.86
C TYR A 81 -6.42 -24.76 16.08
N GLY A 82 -5.48 -23.94 15.63
CA GLY A 82 -4.04 -24.18 15.79
C GLY A 82 -3.50 -23.71 17.15
N THR A 83 -2.17 -23.75 17.28
CA THR A 83 -1.48 -23.33 18.51
C THR A 83 -1.76 -21.87 18.89
N PRO A 84 -1.97 -21.55 20.18
CA PRO A 84 -2.16 -20.16 20.62
C PRO A 84 -0.86 -19.33 20.57
N ILE A 85 0.30 -19.96 20.35
CA ILE A 85 1.60 -19.27 20.33
C ILE A 85 1.80 -18.58 18.96
N PRO A 86 1.89 -17.24 18.88
CA PRO A 86 1.93 -16.50 17.62
C PRO A 86 3.09 -16.88 16.69
N SER A 87 4.29 -17.03 17.22
CA SER A 87 5.49 -17.41 16.43
C SER A 87 5.42 -18.82 15.83
N HIS A 88 4.55 -19.69 16.36
CA HIS A 88 4.37 -21.05 15.88
C HIS A 88 3.05 -21.24 15.11
N ASN A 89 2.25 -20.18 14.98
CA ASN A 89 0.98 -20.24 14.26
C ASN A 89 1.15 -19.65 12.84
N ILE A 90 0.66 -20.38 11.85
CA ILE A 90 0.66 -19.92 10.46
C ILE A 90 -0.14 -18.62 10.30
N ALA A 91 -1.26 -18.48 11.01
CA ALA A 91 -2.17 -17.37 10.83
C ALA A 91 -1.48 -16.02 11.08
N THR A 92 -0.76 -15.90 12.19
CA THR A 92 -0.02 -14.69 12.56
C THR A 92 1.22 -14.52 11.69
N THR A 93 2.05 -15.55 11.58
CA THR A 93 3.33 -15.47 10.84
C THR A 93 3.13 -15.20 9.35
N MET A 94 2.20 -15.91 8.70
CA MET A 94 1.94 -15.66 7.28
C MET A 94 1.27 -14.32 7.06
N THR A 95 0.28 -13.92 7.87
CA THR A 95 -0.48 -12.69 7.63
C THR A 95 0.37 -11.45 7.84
N TRP A 96 1.11 -11.38 8.95
CA TRP A 96 1.78 -10.16 9.37
C TRP A 96 3.23 -10.08 8.86
N ASN A 97 3.96 -11.20 8.82
CA ASN A 97 5.38 -11.16 8.43
C ASN A 97 5.56 -11.32 6.93
N LEU A 98 4.91 -12.32 6.31
CA LEU A 98 5.10 -12.63 4.89
C LEU A 98 4.10 -11.93 3.96
N TRP A 99 2.81 -12.00 4.26
CA TRP A 99 1.73 -11.56 3.37
C TRP A 99 1.73 -10.04 3.23
N TRP A 100 1.85 -9.31 4.33
CA TRP A 100 1.94 -7.85 4.29
C TRP A 100 3.22 -7.36 3.60
N SER A 101 4.39 -7.85 4.03
CA SER A 101 5.68 -7.50 3.41
C SER A 101 5.72 -7.84 1.92
N GLY A 102 5.29 -9.05 1.57
CA GLY A 102 5.22 -9.55 0.19
C GLY A 102 4.26 -8.75 -0.67
N LEU A 103 3.12 -8.32 -0.11
CA LEU A 103 2.16 -7.46 -0.79
C LEU A 103 2.82 -6.12 -1.15
N ILE A 104 3.49 -5.43 -0.23
CA ILE A 104 4.12 -4.13 -0.51
C ILE A 104 5.23 -4.24 -1.56
N VAL A 105 6.09 -5.26 -1.46
CA VAL A 105 7.13 -5.55 -2.47
C VAL A 105 6.49 -5.82 -3.83
N SER A 106 5.41 -6.61 -3.87
CA SER A 106 4.74 -6.98 -5.12
C SER A 106 4.16 -5.76 -5.85
N VAL A 107 3.66 -4.75 -5.11
CA VAL A 107 3.10 -3.54 -5.72
C VAL A 107 4.15 -2.75 -6.49
N PHE A 108 5.41 -2.74 -6.03
CA PHE A 108 6.49 -2.07 -6.76
C PHE A 108 6.63 -2.60 -8.19
N PHE A 109 6.59 -3.92 -8.34
CA PHE A 109 6.88 -4.58 -9.62
C PHE A 109 5.62 -4.83 -10.46
N LEU A 110 4.49 -5.10 -9.82
CA LEU A 110 3.27 -5.58 -10.48
C LEU A 110 2.11 -4.58 -10.36
N GLY A 111 2.27 -3.45 -9.67
CA GLY A 111 1.20 -2.48 -9.46
C GLY A 111 0.02 -3.10 -8.72
N SER A 112 -1.21 -2.90 -9.23
CA SER A 112 -2.45 -3.38 -8.60
C SER A 112 -2.83 -4.84 -8.90
N VAL A 113 -1.92 -5.65 -9.47
CA VAL A 113 -2.19 -7.07 -9.81
C VAL A 113 -2.62 -7.90 -8.60
N TRP A 114 -2.14 -7.56 -7.40
CA TRP A 114 -2.54 -8.22 -6.16
C TRP A 114 -4.07 -8.24 -5.97
N CYS A 115 -4.76 -7.16 -6.35
CA CYS A 115 -6.22 -7.07 -6.25
C CYS A 115 -6.96 -8.08 -7.15
N THR A 116 -6.31 -8.58 -8.21
CA THR A 116 -6.87 -9.61 -9.09
C THR A 116 -6.91 -10.98 -8.42
N VAL A 117 -5.88 -11.31 -7.64
CA VAL A 117 -5.71 -12.61 -6.97
C VAL A 117 -6.11 -12.57 -5.49
N CYS A 118 -6.55 -11.40 -5.01
CA CYS A 118 -7.01 -11.18 -3.65
C CYS A 118 -8.01 -12.25 -3.19
N PRO A 119 -7.75 -12.95 -2.07
CA PRO A 119 -8.64 -14.00 -1.58
C PRO A 119 -9.98 -13.44 -1.12
N TRP A 120 -10.02 -12.26 -0.48
CA TRP A 120 -11.26 -11.61 -0.05
C TRP A 120 -12.23 -11.42 -1.21
N ASN A 121 -11.77 -10.80 -2.29
CA ASN A 121 -12.58 -10.53 -3.47
C ASN A 121 -13.03 -11.81 -4.17
N THR A 122 -12.13 -12.80 -4.29
CA THR A 122 -12.42 -14.08 -4.95
C THR A 122 -13.47 -14.87 -4.17
N LEU A 123 -13.25 -15.08 -2.87
CA LEU A 123 -14.13 -15.83 -2.00
C LEU A 123 -15.48 -15.14 -1.82
N ALA A 124 -15.50 -13.82 -1.61
CA ALA A 124 -16.74 -13.04 -1.55
C ALA A 124 -17.57 -13.16 -2.85
N THR A 125 -16.91 -13.18 -4.02
CA THR A 125 -17.61 -13.37 -5.30
C THR A 125 -18.20 -14.79 -5.41
N TRP A 126 -17.48 -15.82 -4.93
CA TRP A 126 -17.98 -17.20 -4.92
C TRP A 126 -19.15 -17.38 -3.95
N LEU A 127 -19.02 -16.86 -2.73
CA LEU A 127 -20.07 -16.91 -1.71
C LEU A 127 -21.35 -16.19 -2.19
N ALA A 128 -21.20 -15.01 -2.80
CA ALA A 128 -22.34 -14.28 -3.38
C ALA A 128 -23.02 -15.07 -4.53
N LYS A 129 -22.27 -15.84 -5.33
CA LYS A 129 -22.86 -16.71 -6.38
C LYS A 129 -23.58 -17.92 -5.81
N ILE A 130 -23.09 -18.51 -4.72
CA ILE A 130 -23.71 -19.67 -4.07
C ILE A 130 -24.99 -19.27 -3.33
N SER A 131 -24.97 -18.17 -2.59
CA SER A 131 -26.11 -17.73 -1.76
C SER A 131 -27.36 -17.36 -2.55
N PHE A 132 -27.22 -17.03 -3.85
CA PHE A 132 -28.33 -16.59 -4.71
C PHE A 132 -28.66 -17.60 -5.83
N ARG A 133 -28.22 -18.85 -5.71
CA ARG A 133 -28.48 -19.94 -6.68
C ARG A 133 -29.96 -20.27 -6.94
N GLY A 134 -30.91 -19.62 -6.25
CA GLY A 134 -32.35 -19.88 -6.38
C GLY A 134 -33.16 -18.83 -7.17
N LYS A 135 -32.64 -17.63 -7.47
CA LYS A 135 -33.39 -16.60 -8.23
C LYS A 135 -32.45 -15.76 -9.12
N LEU A 136 -32.65 -15.90 -10.43
CA LEU A 136 -32.24 -15.01 -11.54
C LEU A 136 -30.75 -14.87 -11.90
N GLY A 137 -30.47 -14.97 -13.21
CA GLY A 137 -29.16 -15.07 -13.86
C GLY A 137 -28.27 -13.82 -13.90
N SER A 138 -28.23 -13.01 -12.84
CA SER A 138 -27.25 -11.94 -12.70
C SER A 138 -26.98 -11.70 -11.23
N VAL A 139 -25.70 -11.63 -10.85
CA VAL A 139 -25.27 -11.40 -9.46
C VAL A 139 -26.01 -10.18 -8.88
N SER A 140 -26.90 -10.43 -7.90
CA SER A 140 -27.67 -9.49 -7.06
C SER A 140 -28.73 -8.60 -7.75
N ASP A 141 -30.01 -8.75 -7.36
CA ASP A 141 -31.11 -7.83 -7.72
C ASP A 141 -31.12 -6.55 -6.86
N LEU A 142 -30.44 -6.52 -5.70
CA LEU A 142 -30.50 -5.36 -4.81
C LEU A 142 -29.65 -4.17 -5.30
N LYS A 143 -28.55 -4.41 -6.05
CA LYS A 143 -27.61 -3.44 -6.69
C LYS A 143 -27.75 -1.98 -6.25
N LEU A 144 -27.68 -1.73 -4.94
CA LEU A 144 -27.89 -0.38 -4.42
C LEU A 144 -26.70 0.47 -4.83
N ARG A 145 -26.98 1.70 -5.23
CA ARG A 145 -25.90 2.67 -5.42
C ARG A 145 -25.42 3.09 -4.04
N VAL A 146 -24.10 3.00 -3.84
CA VAL A 146 -23.47 3.49 -2.60
C VAL A 146 -23.89 4.96 -2.37
N PRO A 147 -24.37 5.32 -1.17
CA PRO A 147 -24.81 6.69 -0.86
C PRO A 147 -23.74 7.72 -1.20
N LYS A 148 -24.17 8.91 -1.66
CA LYS A 148 -23.25 9.95 -2.16
C LYS A 148 -22.18 10.36 -1.14
N HIS A 149 -22.54 10.43 0.15
CA HIS A 149 -21.65 10.86 1.23
C HIS A 149 -20.45 9.92 1.50
N VAL A 150 -20.59 8.63 1.21
CA VAL A 150 -19.54 7.62 1.41
C VAL A 150 -18.84 7.24 0.09
N ARG A 151 -19.16 7.94 -1.01
CA ARG A 151 -18.58 7.72 -2.34
C ARG A 151 -17.23 8.45 -2.50
N ASN A 152 -16.34 8.27 -1.54
CA ASN A 152 -15.02 8.88 -1.45
C ASN A 152 -14.07 7.91 -0.72
N ILE A 153 -12.84 8.34 -0.46
CA ILE A 153 -11.82 7.49 0.18
C ILE A 153 -11.89 7.54 1.73
N TRP A 154 -12.68 8.44 2.32
CA TRP A 154 -12.78 8.54 3.79
C TRP A 154 -13.12 7.22 4.50
N PRO A 155 -14.08 6.40 4.02
CA PRO A 155 -14.35 5.11 4.64
C PRO A 155 -13.12 4.20 4.70
N ALA A 156 -12.33 4.14 3.62
CA ALA A 156 -11.09 3.38 3.61
C ALA A 156 -10.01 3.98 4.52
N LEU A 157 -9.90 5.31 4.61
CA LEU A 157 -8.96 5.95 5.54
C LEU A 157 -9.32 5.64 7.01
N LEU A 158 -10.60 5.77 7.38
CA LEU A 158 -11.08 5.48 8.72
C LEU A 158 -10.92 4.00 9.07
N LEU A 159 -11.24 3.10 8.13
CA LEU A 159 -10.98 1.67 8.30
C LEU A 159 -9.49 1.37 8.39
N PHE A 160 -8.62 2.13 7.71
CA PHE A 160 -7.18 1.94 7.82
C PHE A 160 -6.65 2.39 9.19
N ILE A 161 -7.09 3.55 9.68
CA ILE A 161 -6.78 4.04 11.04
C ILE A 161 -7.26 3.02 12.09
N GLY A 162 -8.49 2.53 11.95
CA GLY A 162 -9.06 1.52 12.85
C GLY A 162 -8.34 0.17 12.77
N LEU A 163 -7.96 -0.27 11.57
CA LEU A 163 -7.19 -1.49 11.37
C LEU A 163 -5.81 -1.38 12.03
N THR A 164 -5.10 -0.26 11.85
CA THR A 164 -3.81 -0.02 12.52
C THR A 164 -3.97 0.06 14.04
N TRP A 165 -5.07 0.61 14.54
CA TRP A 165 -5.37 0.62 15.96
C TRP A 165 -5.60 -0.81 16.52
N LEU A 166 -6.34 -1.64 15.79
CA LEU A 166 -6.55 -3.05 16.15
C LEU A 166 -5.24 -3.85 16.09
N GLU A 167 -4.43 -3.60 15.07
CA GLU A 167 -3.13 -4.25 14.87
C GLU A 167 -2.15 -3.90 15.99
N LEU A 168 -1.90 -2.60 16.21
CA LEU A 168 -0.81 -2.13 17.07
C LEU A 168 -1.24 -1.81 18.50
N GLY A 169 -2.48 -1.36 18.69
CA GLY A 169 -3.03 -1.00 20.00
C GLY A 169 -3.65 -2.21 20.69
N ALA A 170 -4.62 -2.87 20.04
CA ALA A 170 -5.27 -4.06 20.59
C ALA A 170 -4.42 -5.34 20.45
N GLY A 171 -3.32 -5.30 19.69
CA GLY A 171 -2.36 -6.39 19.60
C GLY A 171 -2.88 -7.62 18.89
N ILE A 172 -3.78 -7.47 17.89
CA ILE A 172 -4.31 -8.60 17.11
C ILE A 172 -3.19 -9.45 16.47
N THR A 173 -2.04 -8.84 16.17
CA THR A 173 -0.87 -9.55 15.63
C THR A 173 -0.32 -10.62 16.56
N SER A 174 -0.48 -10.43 17.87
CA SER A 174 0.00 -11.34 18.93
C SER A 174 -1.02 -12.40 19.34
N ASN A 175 -2.15 -12.50 18.64
CA ASN A 175 -3.20 -13.47 18.95
C ASN A 175 -3.73 -14.13 17.66
N PRO A 176 -3.44 -15.43 17.43
CA PRO A 176 -3.90 -16.14 16.24
C PRO A 176 -5.41 -16.17 16.06
N TYR A 177 -6.16 -16.32 17.15
CA TYR A 177 -7.63 -16.32 17.12
C TYR A 177 -8.15 -14.95 16.68
N ALA A 178 -7.60 -13.87 17.23
CA ALA A 178 -7.97 -12.51 16.84
C ALA A 178 -7.62 -12.23 15.36
N THR A 179 -6.49 -12.75 14.88
CA THR A 179 -6.09 -12.65 13.46
C THR A 179 -7.08 -13.38 12.55
N ALA A 180 -7.53 -14.59 12.93
CA ALA A 180 -8.57 -15.31 12.19
C ALA A 180 -9.91 -14.56 12.20
N LEU A 181 -10.32 -13.99 13.34
CA LEU A 181 -11.55 -13.20 13.45
C LEU A 181 -11.50 -11.94 12.56
N LEU A 182 -10.35 -11.26 12.52
CA LEU A 182 -10.14 -10.12 11.63
C LEU A 182 -10.26 -10.54 10.15
N ALA A 183 -9.65 -11.66 9.76
CA ALA A 183 -9.79 -12.21 8.42
C ALA A 183 -11.26 -12.52 8.09
N MET A 184 -11.97 -13.23 8.96
CA MET A 184 -13.40 -13.51 8.77
C MET A 184 -14.23 -12.23 8.65
N THR A 185 -13.94 -11.22 9.45
CA THR A 185 -14.61 -9.91 9.41
C THR A 185 -14.38 -9.21 8.07
N MET A 186 -13.14 -9.20 7.55
CA MET A 186 -12.84 -8.61 6.24
C MET A 186 -13.55 -9.35 5.10
N LEU A 187 -13.63 -10.69 5.17
CA LEU A 187 -14.38 -11.49 4.21
C LEU A 187 -15.89 -11.19 4.29
N MET A 188 -16.44 -11.06 5.50
CA MET A 188 -17.84 -10.71 5.71
C MET A 188 -18.15 -9.34 5.11
N LEU A 189 -17.35 -8.31 5.40
CA LEU A 189 -17.52 -6.97 4.83
C LEU A 189 -17.45 -6.98 3.30
N ALA A 190 -16.49 -7.71 2.72
CA ALA A 190 -16.39 -7.85 1.27
C ALA A 190 -17.61 -8.56 0.66
N THR A 191 -18.11 -9.61 1.30
CA THR A 191 -19.28 -10.38 0.84
C THR A 191 -20.54 -9.55 0.93
N LEU A 192 -20.82 -8.92 2.09
CA LEU A 192 -21.96 -8.03 2.27
C LEU A 192 -21.94 -6.89 1.24
N SER A 193 -20.78 -6.29 0.99
CA SER A 193 -20.68 -5.22 0.00
C SER A 193 -21.02 -5.67 -1.42
N ILE A 194 -20.70 -6.91 -1.82
CA ILE A 194 -21.05 -7.43 -3.15
C ILE A 194 -22.55 -7.75 -3.24
N VAL A 195 -23.16 -8.19 -2.13
CA VAL A 195 -24.58 -8.51 -2.06
C VAL A 195 -25.44 -7.25 -2.11
N PHE A 196 -25.07 -6.20 -1.37
CA PHE A 196 -25.88 -4.99 -1.24
C PHE A 196 -25.58 -3.91 -2.29
N PHE A 197 -24.32 -3.73 -2.69
CA PHE A 197 -23.92 -2.59 -3.51
C PHE A 197 -23.44 -2.98 -4.90
N GLU A 198 -23.71 -2.11 -5.88
CA GLU A 198 -23.17 -2.26 -7.23
C GLU A 198 -21.62 -2.12 -7.26
N ARG A 199 -20.99 -2.69 -8.30
CA ARG A 199 -19.61 -2.40 -8.71
C ARG A 199 -18.56 -2.53 -7.59
N LYS A 200 -18.52 -3.71 -6.96
CA LYS A 200 -17.53 -4.11 -5.94
C LYS A 200 -17.15 -2.95 -5.01
N ALA A 201 -18.16 -2.34 -4.40
CA ALA A 201 -18.04 -1.10 -3.63
C ALA A 201 -16.95 -1.19 -2.55
N PHE A 202 -16.80 -2.35 -1.89
CA PHE A 202 -15.73 -2.59 -0.93
C PHE A 202 -14.34 -2.29 -1.52
N CYS A 203 -14.00 -2.88 -2.66
CA CYS A 203 -12.70 -2.66 -3.31
C CYS A 203 -12.50 -1.20 -3.77
N ARG A 204 -13.59 -0.49 -4.08
CA ARG A 204 -13.55 0.89 -4.60
C ARG A 204 -13.46 1.95 -3.50
N TYR A 205 -14.21 1.81 -2.40
CA TYR A 205 -14.38 2.88 -1.40
C TYR A 205 -13.97 2.49 0.02
N PHE A 206 -14.05 1.20 0.40
CA PHE A 206 -13.92 0.78 1.80
C PHE A 206 -12.63 0.04 2.11
N CYS A 207 -12.10 -0.76 1.19
CA CYS A 207 -10.97 -1.66 1.45
C CYS A 207 -9.67 -0.87 1.70
N PRO A 208 -9.15 -0.82 2.95
CA PRO A 208 -7.97 -0.01 3.27
C PRO A 208 -6.72 -0.54 2.55
N VAL A 209 -6.58 -1.87 2.50
CA VAL A 209 -5.48 -2.55 1.78
C VAL A 209 -5.55 -2.29 0.27
N GLY A 210 -6.75 -2.39 -0.32
CA GLY A 210 -6.97 -2.14 -1.73
C GLY A 210 -6.70 -0.69 -2.14
N ARG A 211 -7.05 0.29 -1.28
CA ARG A 211 -6.69 1.70 -1.51
C ARG A 211 -5.18 1.92 -1.39
N THR A 212 -4.53 1.34 -0.38
CA THR A 212 -3.07 1.42 -0.22
C THR A 212 -2.34 0.87 -1.45
N ILE A 213 -2.72 -0.32 -1.94
CA ILE A 213 -2.21 -0.90 -3.19
C ILE A 213 -2.44 0.03 -4.37
N GLY A 214 -3.66 0.58 -4.51
CA GLY A 214 -4.01 1.47 -5.61
C GLY A 214 -3.16 2.73 -5.65
N PHE A 215 -2.91 3.37 -4.49
CA PHE A 215 -2.04 4.54 -4.39
C PHE A 215 -0.59 4.17 -4.70
N TYR A 216 -0.04 3.11 -4.09
CA TYR A 216 1.32 2.67 -4.40
C TYR A 216 1.50 2.20 -5.85
N ALA A 217 0.46 1.70 -6.51
CA ALA A 217 0.50 1.34 -7.92
C ALA A 217 0.77 2.54 -8.85
N GLN A 218 0.56 3.78 -8.38
CA GLN A 218 0.98 4.99 -9.12
C GLN A 218 2.50 5.11 -9.24
N LEU A 219 3.24 4.48 -8.32
CA LEU A 219 4.71 4.44 -8.33
C LEU A 219 5.25 3.33 -9.24
N ALA A 220 4.47 2.27 -9.49
CA ALA A 220 4.90 1.09 -10.24
C ALA A 220 5.20 1.39 -11.74
N PRO A 221 6.15 0.66 -12.35
CA PRO A 221 6.47 0.77 -13.77
C PRO A 221 5.49 0.01 -14.68
N VAL A 222 4.58 -0.79 -14.12
CA VAL A 222 3.61 -1.61 -14.86
C VAL A 222 2.21 -1.02 -14.69
N GLU A 223 1.49 -0.88 -15.81
CA GLU A 223 0.10 -0.42 -15.81
C GLU A 223 -0.75 -1.12 -16.87
N LEU A 224 -2.06 -1.12 -16.65
CA LEU A 224 -3.05 -1.59 -17.62
C LEU A 224 -3.73 -0.38 -18.28
N ARG A 225 -3.46 -0.15 -19.56
CA ARG A 225 -3.87 1.08 -20.28
C ARG A 225 -4.28 0.77 -21.72
N HIS A 226 -4.95 1.72 -22.35
CA HIS A 226 -5.11 1.70 -23.81
C HIS A 226 -3.75 1.87 -24.52
N ILE A 227 -3.62 1.24 -25.68
CA ILE A 227 -2.45 1.37 -26.58
C ILE A 227 -2.54 2.72 -27.31
N ASP A 228 -3.68 2.96 -27.96
CA ASP A 228 -3.98 4.21 -28.66
C ASP A 228 -5.15 4.93 -27.99
N ALA A 229 -4.93 6.18 -27.58
CA ALA A 229 -5.95 7.02 -26.95
C ALA A 229 -7.10 7.35 -27.93
N GLU A 230 -6.80 7.57 -29.21
CA GLU A 230 -7.79 7.97 -30.20
C GLU A 230 -8.81 6.86 -30.47
N VAL A 231 -8.34 5.61 -30.56
CA VAL A 231 -9.22 4.44 -30.72
C VAL A 231 -10.21 4.36 -29.56
N CYS A 232 -9.76 4.58 -28.31
CA CYS A 232 -10.64 4.63 -27.16
C CYS A 232 -11.57 5.85 -27.13
N GLN A 233 -11.16 6.99 -27.69
CA GLN A 233 -12.01 8.19 -27.79
C GLN A 233 -13.14 8.02 -28.81
N ARG A 234 -12.91 7.28 -29.90
CA ARG A 234 -13.90 6.98 -30.94
C ARG A 234 -14.80 5.78 -30.62
N CYS A 235 -14.43 4.94 -29.64
CA CYS A 235 -15.21 3.78 -29.24
C CYS A 235 -16.54 4.17 -28.59
N THR A 236 -17.66 3.82 -29.23
CA THR A 236 -19.03 4.11 -28.77
C THR A 236 -19.60 3.01 -27.89
N SER A 237 -19.19 1.74 -28.09
CA SER A 237 -19.77 0.59 -27.40
C SER A 237 -19.43 0.54 -25.91
N LEU A 238 -18.22 0.99 -25.54
CA LEU A 238 -17.73 1.04 -24.16
C LEU A 238 -17.85 -0.29 -23.41
N ASP A 239 -17.64 -1.42 -24.10
CA ASP A 239 -17.70 -2.78 -23.54
C ASP A 239 -16.78 -2.94 -22.32
N CYS A 240 -15.65 -2.21 -22.27
CA CYS A 240 -14.77 -2.19 -21.10
C CYS A 240 -15.44 -1.70 -19.80
N TYR A 241 -16.50 -0.91 -19.92
CA TYR A 241 -17.27 -0.34 -18.81
C TYR A 241 -18.60 -1.08 -18.58
N TYR A 242 -19.31 -1.45 -19.64
CA TYR A 242 -20.63 -2.12 -19.56
C TYR A 242 -20.55 -3.64 -19.52
N GLY A 243 -19.44 -4.24 -19.96
CA GLY A 243 -19.31 -5.68 -20.16
C GLY A 243 -19.99 -6.12 -21.46
N ASN A 244 -19.76 -7.38 -21.83
CA ASN A 244 -20.40 -8.05 -22.96
C ASN A 244 -20.48 -9.57 -22.68
N GLU A 245 -20.89 -10.36 -23.67
CA GLU A 245 -20.99 -11.83 -23.53
C GLU A 245 -19.66 -12.51 -23.18
N LYS A 246 -18.53 -11.91 -23.57
CA LYS A 246 -17.19 -12.48 -23.34
C LYS A 246 -16.63 -12.17 -21.95
N ALA A 247 -17.03 -11.05 -21.35
CA ALA A 247 -16.48 -10.60 -20.07
C ALA A 247 -17.42 -9.69 -19.28
N GLU A 248 -17.41 -9.87 -17.95
CA GLU A 248 -18.08 -8.99 -17.00
C GLU A 248 -17.57 -7.53 -17.11
N PRO A 249 -18.40 -6.52 -16.77
CA PRO A 249 -17.98 -5.11 -16.74
C PRO A 249 -16.77 -4.85 -15.83
N CYS A 250 -16.17 -3.67 -15.94
CA CYS A 250 -15.15 -3.24 -14.98
C CYS A 250 -15.71 -3.27 -13.54
N PRO A 251 -15.12 -4.05 -12.63
CA PRO A 251 -15.68 -4.28 -11.30
C PRO A 251 -15.74 -3.01 -10.45
N THR A 252 -14.81 -2.07 -10.65
CA THR A 252 -14.81 -0.76 -9.97
C THR A 252 -15.36 0.36 -10.84
N GLY A 253 -15.88 0.04 -12.03
CA GLY A 253 -16.59 0.99 -12.87
C GLY A 253 -15.72 2.05 -13.51
N LEU A 254 -14.56 1.66 -14.01
CA LEU A 254 -13.62 2.51 -14.74
C LEU A 254 -13.82 2.37 -16.24
N ALA A 255 -13.67 3.47 -16.97
CA ALA A 255 -13.70 3.48 -18.43
C ALA A 255 -12.29 3.78 -18.98
N MET A 256 -11.78 2.91 -19.85
CA MET A 256 -10.41 3.02 -20.40
C MET A 256 -10.18 4.30 -21.21
N ARG A 257 -11.25 4.90 -21.74
CA ARG A 257 -11.23 6.20 -22.43
C ARG A 257 -10.63 7.33 -21.59
N ASN A 258 -10.92 7.36 -20.29
CA ASN A 258 -10.54 8.47 -19.40
C ASN A 258 -9.65 8.04 -18.24
N LEU A 259 -9.21 6.78 -18.21
CA LEU A 259 -8.42 6.27 -17.11
C LEU A 259 -7.00 6.85 -17.19
N ARG A 260 -6.62 7.64 -16.18
CA ARG A 260 -5.28 8.26 -16.04
C ARG A 260 -4.45 7.72 -14.89
N GLU A 261 -5.09 7.04 -13.94
CA GLU A 261 -4.46 6.60 -12.70
C GLU A 261 -4.87 5.17 -12.33
N ASN A 262 -3.97 4.43 -11.69
CA ASN A 262 -4.23 3.06 -11.23
C ASN A 262 -4.91 2.99 -9.87
N THR A 263 -5.14 4.11 -9.18
CA THR A 263 -5.71 4.19 -7.82
C THR A 263 -6.92 3.29 -7.63
N TYR A 264 -7.83 3.26 -8.60
CA TYR A 264 -9.09 2.51 -8.52
C TYR A 264 -9.10 1.21 -9.34
N CYS A 265 -8.03 0.95 -10.09
CA CYS A 265 -7.90 -0.22 -10.94
C CYS A 265 -7.59 -1.44 -10.08
N THR A 266 -8.30 -2.54 -10.29
CA THR A 266 -7.99 -3.82 -9.64
C THR A 266 -7.24 -4.77 -10.55
N SER A 267 -6.72 -4.30 -11.69
CA SER A 267 -5.92 -5.07 -12.65
C SER A 267 -6.56 -6.39 -13.13
N CYS A 268 -7.89 -6.47 -13.15
CA CYS A 268 -8.59 -7.75 -13.35
C CYS A 268 -8.61 -8.24 -14.81
N GLY A 269 -8.26 -7.40 -15.78
CA GLY A 269 -8.21 -7.75 -17.20
C GLY A 269 -9.56 -7.85 -17.91
N ASN A 270 -10.69 -7.58 -17.24
CA ASN A 270 -12.02 -7.59 -17.87
C ASN A 270 -12.09 -6.66 -19.08
N CYS A 271 -11.45 -5.50 -18.99
CA CYS A 271 -11.34 -4.50 -20.05
C CYS A 271 -10.56 -5.01 -21.27
N ILE A 272 -9.57 -5.89 -21.11
CA ILE A 272 -8.85 -6.53 -22.22
C ILE A 272 -9.80 -7.48 -22.96
N ARG A 273 -10.49 -8.34 -22.21
CA ARG A 273 -11.38 -9.38 -22.76
C ARG A 273 -12.64 -8.83 -23.42
N SER A 274 -13.14 -7.70 -22.93
CA SER A 274 -14.32 -7.04 -23.46
C SER A 274 -14.03 -6.10 -24.63
N CYS A 275 -12.77 -5.69 -24.85
CA CYS A 275 -12.45 -4.68 -25.87
C CYS A 275 -12.71 -5.19 -27.31
N PRO A 276 -13.62 -4.56 -28.10
CA PRO A 276 -13.86 -4.98 -29.48
C PRO A 276 -12.68 -4.65 -30.42
N HIS A 277 -11.86 -3.66 -30.07
CA HIS A 277 -10.74 -3.19 -30.90
C HIS A 277 -9.36 -3.74 -30.48
N HIS A 278 -9.30 -4.65 -29.50
CA HIS A 278 -8.02 -5.16 -28.96
C HIS A 278 -6.99 -4.08 -28.59
N ASN A 279 -7.47 -2.93 -28.11
CA ASN A 279 -6.67 -1.72 -27.88
C ASN A 279 -6.22 -1.54 -26.42
N ILE A 280 -6.35 -2.56 -25.57
CA ILE A 280 -6.02 -2.46 -24.13
C ILE A 280 -5.02 -3.56 -23.80
N ASP A 281 -3.88 -3.17 -23.23
CA ASP A 281 -2.80 -4.10 -22.87
C ASP A 281 -2.01 -3.61 -21.66
N TRP A 282 -1.21 -4.52 -21.10
CA TRP A 282 -0.21 -4.21 -20.09
C TRP A 282 0.98 -3.50 -20.75
N ARG A 283 1.34 -2.34 -20.21
CA ARG A 283 2.47 -1.54 -20.72
C ARG A 283 3.44 -1.19 -19.59
N LEU A 284 4.70 -1.05 -19.97
CA LEU A 284 5.70 -0.42 -19.13
C LEU A 284 5.63 1.10 -19.27
N ARG A 285 5.82 1.77 -18.15
CA ARG A 285 5.93 3.22 -18.05
C ARG A 285 7.14 3.60 -17.22
N SER A 286 7.55 4.86 -17.33
CA SER A 286 8.54 5.42 -16.41
C SER A 286 8.01 5.33 -14.97
N VAL A 287 8.88 4.90 -14.06
CA VAL A 287 8.58 4.74 -12.64
C VAL A 287 7.99 6.04 -12.08
N SER A 288 6.93 5.93 -11.27
CA SER A 288 6.26 7.05 -10.60
C SER A 288 5.67 8.14 -11.49
N ARG A 289 5.50 7.91 -12.80
CA ARG A 289 4.91 8.89 -13.72
C ARG A 289 3.52 9.35 -13.31
N GLU A 290 2.66 8.42 -12.87
CA GLU A 290 1.30 8.77 -12.44
C GLU A 290 1.31 9.71 -11.25
N ALA A 291 2.09 9.37 -10.21
CA ALA A 291 2.20 10.19 -9.02
C ALA A 291 2.78 11.58 -9.32
N ILE A 292 3.75 11.66 -10.24
CA ILE A 292 4.40 12.93 -10.63
C ILE A 292 3.48 13.78 -11.51
N GLN A 293 2.82 13.21 -12.53
CA GLN A 293 2.21 13.96 -13.64
C GLN A 293 0.71 13.69 -13.83
N ASP A 294 0.30 12.42 -13.93
CA ASP A 294 -1.00 12.06 -14.54
C ASP A 294 -2.16 12.01 -13.53
N ALA A 295 -1.87 11.65 -12.27
CA ALA A 295 -2.87 11.43 -11.23
C ALA A 295 -3.52 12.75 -10.78
N ARG A 296 -4.85 12.73 -10.65
CA ARG A 296 -5.65 13.93 -10.43
C ARG A 296 -5.73 14.26 -8.93
N PRO A 297 -5.40 15.49 -8.50
CA PRO A 297 -5.53 15.88 -7.10
C PRO A 297 -6.98 15.84 -6.62
N ARG A 298 -7.25 15.15 -5.52
CA ARG A 298 -8.53 15.21 -4.80
C ARG A 298 -8.31 15.37 -3.29
N PRO A 299 -9.20 16.08 -2.58
CA PRO A 299 -9.06 16.28 -1.13
C PRO A 299 -9.03 14.98 -0.31
N ASP A 300 -9.93 14.04 -0.61
CA ASP A 300 -10.01 12.76 0.08
C ASP A 300 -8.78 11.88 -0.20
N GLU A 301 -8.27 11.90 -1.44
CA GLU A 301 -7.03 11.24 -1.82
C GLU A 301 -5.81 11.83 -1.09
N ALA A 302 -5.74 13.16 -0.96
CA ALA A 302 -4.67 13.84 -0.24
C ALA A 302 -4.61 13.44 1.24
N TRP A 303 -5.76 13.41 1.92
CA TRP A 303 -5.84 12.95 3.31
C TRP A 303 -5.46 11.48 3.46
N PHE A 304 -5.84 10.63 2.51
CA PHE A 304 -5.42 9.23 2.52
C PHE A 304 -3.89 9.09 2.37
N MET A 305 -3.26 9.83 1.45
CA MET A 305 -1.81 9.79 1.25
C MET A 305 -1.04 10.31 2.47
N LEU A 306 -1.56 11.31 3.20
CA LEU A 306 -0.98 11.78 4.46
C LEU A 306 -1.19 10.77 5.59
N GLY A 307 -2.40 10.21 5.71
CA GLY A 307 -2.71 9.16 6.68
C GLY A 307 -1.84 7.92 6.46
N LEU A 308 -1.63 7.53 5.20
CA LEU A 308 -0.72 6.45 4.84
C LEU A 308 0.70 6.71 5.32
N LEU A 309 1.25 7.89 5.03
CA LEU A 309 2.58 8.28 5.52
C LEU A 309 2.67 8.25 7.06
N ALA A 310 1.67 8.79 7.75
CA ALA A 310 1.66 8.83 9.21
C ALA A 310 1.54 7.44 9.83
N LEU A 311 0.64 6.58 9.32
CA LEU A 311 0.42 5.24 9.85
C LEU A 311 1.62 4.32 9.59
N THR A 312 2.26 4.43 8.42
CA THR A 312 3.52 3.70 8.17
C THR A 312 4.62 4.17 9.14
N GLY A 313 4.77 5.48 9.36
CA GLY A 313 5.71 6.02 10.35
C GLY A 313 5.41 5.54 11.77
N LEU A 314 4.12 5.53 12.16
CA LEU A 314 3.65 5.02 13.45
C LEU A 314 4.01 3.55 13.63
N HIS A 315 3.89 2.72 12.60
CA HIS A 315 4.24 1.30 12.69
C HIS A 315 5.70 1.12 13.14
N GLY A 316 6.64 1.84 12.53
CA GLY A 316 8.04 1.82 12.99
C GLY A 316 8.24 2.44 14.37
N LEU A 317 7.54 3.54 14.67
CA LEU A 317 7.63 4.22 15.96
C LEU A 317 7.23 3.28 17.12
N THR A 318 6.15 2.51 16.94
CA THR A 318 5.62 1.61 17.97
C THR A 318 6.54 0.43 18.29
N MET A 319 7.45 0.06 17.38
CA MET A 319 8.43 -1.01 17.60
C MET A 319 9.64 -0.59 18.43
N MET A 320 9.74 0.69 18.81
CA MET A 320 10.88 1.22 19.56
C MET A 320 10.62 1.27 21.07
N PRO A 321 11.66 1.05 21.91
CA PRO A 321 11.55 1.19 23.36
C PRO A 321 11.09 2.58 23.81
N VAL A 322 11.46 3.62 23.05
CA VAL A 322 11.08 5.01 23.32
C VAL A 322 9.55 5.15 23.33
N TRP A 323 8.85 4.59 22.34
CA TRP A 323 7.39 4.66 22.28
C TRP A 323 6.74 4.00 23.49
N GLU A 324 7.21 2.80 23.86
CA GLU A 324 6.71 2.07 25.01
C GLU A 324 6.87 2.89 26.31
N TYR A 325 8.04 3.51 26.50
CA TYR A 325 8.30 4.40 27.63
C TYR A 325 7.32 5.58 27.68
N TRP A 326 7.15 6.29 26.55
CA TRP A 326 6.27 7.46 26.47
C TRP A 326 4.81 7.10 26.71
N ILE A 327 4.31 6.03 26.08
CA ILE A 327 2.92 5.58 26.25
C ILE A 327 2.66 5.13 27.69
N ARG A 328 3.56 4.35 28.31
CA ARG A 328 3.39 3.92 29.72
C ARG A 328 3.42 5.11 30.68
N LYS A 329 4.29 6.10 30.43
CA LYS A 329 4.33 7.33 31.23
C LYS A 329 3.04 8.13 31.08
N PHE A 330 2.56 8.32 29.84
CA PHE A 330 1.32 9.03 29.56
C PHE A 330 0.11 8.32 30.17
N ALA A 331 0.05 6.99 30.07
CA ALA A 331 -0.98 6.17 30.70
C ALA A 331 -1.10 6.40 32.19
N ARG A 332 0.03 6.47 32.91
CA ARG A 332 0.04 6.78 34.35
C ARG A 332 -0.50 8.18 34.65
N LEU A 333 -0.26 9.16 33.77
CA LEU A 333 -0.73 10.54 33.96
C LEU A 333 -2.25 10.65 33.80
N ILE A 334 -2.84 9.93 32.83
CA ILE A 334 -4.28 9.99 32.55
C ILE A 334 -5.10 8.95 33.32
N GLY A 335 -4.45 8.10 34.13
CA GLY A 335 -5.11 7.00 34.83
C GLY A 335 -5.64 5.91 33.91
N ASP A 336 -4.95 5.64 32.79
CA ASP A 336 -5.37 4.60 31.84
C ASP A 336 -5.24 3.21 32.48
N SER A 337 -6.12 2.32 32.03
CA SER A 337 -6.09 0.90 32.35
C SER A 337 -4.75 0.23 32.01
N GLY A 338 -4.50 -0.95 32.60
CA GLY A 338 -3.31 -1.74 32.29
C GLY A 338 -3.17 -2.17 30.83
N GLN A 339 -4.23 -2.04 30.01
CA GLN A 339 -4.24 -2.37 28.58
C GLN A 339 -3.72 -1.23 27.69
N LEU A 340 -3.52 -0.01 28.23
CA LEU A 340 -2.95 1.15 27.52
C LEU A 340 -3.72 1.62 26.27
N LEU A 341 -4.97 1.17 26.07
CA LEU A 341 -5.73 1.42 24.83
C LEU A 341 -6.08 2.89 24.64
N LEU A 342 -6.45 3.60 25.71
CA LEU A 342 -6.77 5.03 25.62
C LEU A 342 -5.51 5.83 25.28
N SER A 343 -4.42 5.53 25.97
CA SER A 343 -3.10 6.14 25.75
C SER A 343 -2.61 5.90 24.33
N PHE A 344 -2.77 4.68 23.82
CA PHE A 344 -2.43 4.34 22.45
C PHE A 344 -3.30 5.09 21.44
N THR A 345 -4.61 5.18 21.69
CA THR A 345 -5.54 5.93 20.83
C THR A 345 -5.14 7.39 20.72
N VAL A 346 -4.88 8.05 21.85
CA VAL A 346 -4.42 9.44 21.90
C VAL A 346 -3.08 9.59 21.19
N GLY A 347 -2.13 8.68 21.42
CA GLY A 347 -0.82 8.68 20.76
C GLY A 347 -0.93 8.55 19.24
N GLN A 348 -1.75 7.62 18.74
CA GLN A 348 -2.00 7.44 17.32
C GLN A 348 -2.63 8.69 16.69
N LEU A 349 -3.67 9.27 17.32
CA LEU A 349 -4.30 10.49 16.83
C LEU A 349 -3.33 11.69 16.85
N LEU A 350 -2.47 11.77 17.86
CA LEU A 350 -1.43 12.80 17.96
C LEU A 350 -0.43 12.68 16.81
N VAL A 351 0.05 11.48 16.47
CA VAL A 351 0.97 11.27 15.34
C VAL A 351 0.32 11.67 14.00
N LEU A 352 -0.93 11.26 13.77
CA LEU A 352 -1.70 11.68 12.60
C LEU A 352 -1.84 13.21 12.53
N MET A 353 -2.18 13.85 13.66
CA MET A 353 -2.36 15.29 13.77
C MET A 353 -1.04 16.05 13.54
N VAL A 354 0.06 15.65 14.16
CA VAL A 354 1.37 16.31 14.04
C VAL A 354 1.83 16.30 12.58
N LEU A 355 1.74 15.16 11.89
CA LEU A 355 2.13 15.10 10.48
C LEU A 355 1.22 15.98 9.61
N ALA A 356 -0.11 15.92 9.83
CA ALA A 356 -1.08 16.72 9.09
C ALA A 356 -0.86 18.23 9.28
N LEU A 357 -0.57 18.67 10.51
CA LEU A 357 -0.31 20.07 10.83
C LEU A 357 1.03 20.53 10.25
N CYS A 358 2.08 19.71 10.37
CA CYS A 358 3.39 19.99 9.75
C CYS A 358 3.26 20.19 8.23
N TYR A 359 2.53 19.29 7.56
CA TYR A 359 2.26 19.41 6.12
C TYR A 359 1.47 20.70 5.79
N GLN A 360 0.39 20.98 6.52
CA GLN A 360 -0.42 22.19 6.31
C GLN A 360 0.38 23.48 6.51
N LEU A 361 1.25 23.53 7.54
CA LEU A 361 2.14 24.65 7.82
C LEU A 361 3.08 24.91 6.62
N LEU A 362 3.70 23.85 6.08
CA LEU A 362 4.64 23.99 4.96
C LEU A 362 3.96 24.31 3.63
N VAL A 363 2.72 23.84 3.42
CA VAL A 363 1.87 24.30 2.31
C VAL A 363 1.53 25.78 2.47
N ALA A 364 1.15 26.22 3.67
CA ALA A 364 0.86 27.63 3.96
C ALA A 364 2.09 28.52 3.74
N LEU A 365 3.26 28.07 4.18
CA LEU A 365 4.53 28.76 3.95
C LEU A 365 4.88 28.83 2.46
N THR A 366 4.67 27.75 1.70
CA THR A 366 4.86 27.75 0.24
C THR A 366 3.98 28.79 -0.44
N ARG A 367 2.71 28.89 -0.02
CA ARG A 367 1.78 29.90 -0.51
C ARG A 367 2.26 31.32 -0.17
N LEU A 368 2.71 31.54 1.06
CA LEU A 368 3.20 32.84 1.54
C LEU A 368 4.44 33.31 0.77
N VAL A 369 5.41 32.42 0.56
CA VAL A 369 6.68 32.73 -0.13
C VAL A 369 6.46 33.05 -1.61
N ASN A 370 5.54 32.35 -2.27
CA ASN A 370 5.29 32.54 -3.69
C ASN A 370 4.41 33.76 -4.00
N ARG A 371 3.66 34.29 -3.02
CA ARG A 371 2.77 35.48 -3.15
C ARG A 371 1.78 35.42 -4.33
N GLN A 372 1.51 34.24 -4.87
CA GLN A 372 0.56 34.04 -5.96
C GLN A 372 -0.86 33.81 -5.42
N ARG A 373 -1.88 34.19 -6.20
CA ARG A 373 -3.31 34.05 -5.84
C ARG A 373 -3.84 32.61 -6.00
N LEU A 374 -3.05 31.59 -5.64
CA LEU A 374 -3.51 30.20 -5.65
C LEU A 374 -4.31 29.91 -4.37
N SER A 375 -5.39 29.12 -4.50
CA SER A 375 -6.15 28.64 -3.34
C SER A 375 -5.31 27.65 -2.52
N PHE A 376 -5.44 27.71 -1.19
CA PHE A 376 -4.75 26.77 -0.31
C PHE A 376 -5.13 25.32 -0.61
N SER A 377 -6.40 25.05 -0.90
CA SER A 377 -6.88 23.70 -1.21
C SER A 377 -6.24 23.12 -2.46
N SER A 378 -6.05 23.91 -3.52
CA SER A 378 -5.40 23.42 -4.74
C SER A 378 -3.94 23.06 -4.50
N LEU A 379 -3.21 23.90 -3.73
CA LEU A 379 -1.83 23.61 -3.37
C LEU A 379 -1.72 22.40 -2.43
N PHE A 380 -2.57 22.34 -1.41
CA PHE A 380 -2.63 21.24 -0.45
C PHE A 380 -2.87 19.89 -1.14
N THR A 381 -3.86 19.83 -2.02
CA THR A 381 -4.21 18.58 -2.73
C THR A 381 -3.18 18.20 -3.77
N GLY A 382 -2.64 19.18 -4.51
CA GLY A 382 -1.64 18.94 -5.54
C GLY A 382 -0.29 18.51 -4.96
N MET A 383 0.12 19.07 -3.84
CA MET A 383 1.40 18.73 -3.20
C MET A 383 1.36 17.43 -2.38
N ALA A 384 0.18 16.89 -2.07
CA ALA A 384 0.05 15.73 -1.19
C ALA A 384 0.70 14.47 -1.79
N PHE A 385 0.86 14.41 -3.11
CA PHE A 385 1.58 13.34 -3.80
C PHE A 385 3.05 13.22 -3.36
N ILE A 386 3.63 14.23 -2.71
CA ILE A 386 4.97 14.13 -2.10
C ILE A 386 5.03 13.04 -1.02
N SER A 387 3.93 12.79 -0.30
CA SER A 387 3.91 11.83 0.80
C SER A 387 3.91 10.38 0.31
N LEU A 388 3.44 10.12 -0.92
CA LEU A 388 3.31 8.78 -1.47
C LEU A 388 4.66 8.05 -1.66
N PRO A 389 5.67 8.60 -2.36
CA PRO A 389 6.98 7.96 -2.48
C PRO A 389 7.73 7.89 -1.13
N LEU A 390 7.52 8.87 -0.23
CA LEU A 390 8.11 8.85 1.12
C LEU A 390 7.51 7.73 1.96
N ALA A 391 6.19 7.55 1.95
CA ALA A 391 5.51 6.47 2.65
C ALA A 391 5.96 5.12 2.08
N PHE A 392 5.92 4.98 0.75
CA PHE A 392 6.24 3.74 0.07
C PHE A 392 7.68 3.25 0.30
N SER A 393 8.66 4.14 0.15
CA SER A 393 10.07 3.81 0.32
C SER A 393 10.38 3.37 1.75
N TYR A 394 9.86 4.08 2.75
CA TYR A 394 10.00 3.70 4.15
C TYR A 394 9.27 2.38 4.45
N HIS A 395 8.05 2.21 3.93
CA HIS A 395 7.28 0.98 4.10
C HIS A 395 8.07 -0.22 3.57
N LEU A 396 8.66 -0.09 2.39
CA LEU A 396 9.48 -1.12 1.76
C LEU A 396 10.80 -1.35 2.51
N ALA A 397 11.52 -0.30 2.89
CA ALA A 397 12.79 -0.41 3.62
C ALA A 397 12.61 -1.09 4.99
N HIS A 398 11.54 -0.75 5.70
CA HIS A 398 11.19 -1.36 6.98
C HIS A 398 10.81 -2.84 6.82
N ASN A 399 9.94 -3.18 5.85
CA ASN A 399 9.47 -4.56 5.65
C ASN A 399 10.54 -5.48 5.02
N LEU A 400 11.58 -4.92 4.41
CA LEU A 400 12.69 -5.71 3.87
C LEU A 400 13.40 -6.53 4.96
N ASN A 401 13.52 -5.98 6.17
CA ASN A 401 14.12 -6.69 7.30
C ASN A 401 13.27 -7.92 7.70
N HIS A 402 11.95 -7.73 7.84
CA HIS A 402 11.01 -8.81 8.14
C HIS A 402 11.04 -9.91 7.06
N LEU A 403 11.01 -9.52 5.78
CA LEU A 403 10.98 -10.49 4.67
C LEU A 403 12.26 -11.33 4.55
N LEU A 404 13.44 -10.72 4.78
CA LEU A 404 14.72 -11.37 4.56
C LEU A 404 15.26 -12.11 5.80
N ARG A 405 14.90 -11.68 7.01
CA ARG A 405 15.40 -12.27 8.26
C ARG A 405 14.39 -13.18 8.95
N GLU A 406 13.10 -12.83 8.96
CA GLU A 406 12.08 -13.58 9.71
C GLU A 406 11.46 -14.73 8.90
N ARG A 407 12.00 -15.05 7.72
CA ARG A 407 11.56 -16.21 6.90
C ARG A 407 12.02 -17.54 7.49
N SER A 408 13.03 -17.54 8.35
CA SER A 408 13.55 -18.76 8.99
C SER A 408 12.48 -19.38 9.90
N GLY A 409 11.97 -20.56 9.50
CA GLY A 409 10.85 -21.24 10.18
C GLY A 409 9.62 -21.44 9.28
N LEU A 410 9.54 -20.74 8.14
CA LEU A 410 8.39 -20.80 7.24
C LEU A 410 8.22 -22.18 6.59
N SER A 411 9.31 -22.87 6.26
CA SER A 411 9.28 -24.26 5.75
C SER A 411 8.76 -25.24 6.81
N LEU A 412 9.12 -25.01 8.07
CA LEU A 412 8.69 -25.83 9.21
C LEU A 412 7.20 -25.65 9.49
N LEU A 413 6.72 -24.40 9.44
CA LEU A 413 5.30 -24.08 9.55
C LEU A 413 4.49 -24.68 8.39
N LEU A 414 4.95 -24.58 7.14
CA LEU A 414 4.25 -25.16 5.99
C LEU A 414 4.11 -26.68 6.07
N ASN A 415 5.10 -27.37 6.64
CA ASN A 415 5.08 -28.82 6.82
C ASN A 415 4.21 -29.26 8.02
N ASN A 416 3.98 -28.39 9.01
CA ASN A 416 3.11 -28.65 10.15
C ASN A 416 2.22 -27.43 10.47
N PRO A 417 1.16 -27.21 9.67
CA PRO A 417 0.41 -25.95 9.68
C PRO A 417 -0.44 -25.69 10.93
N LEU A 418 -0.73 -26.73 11.70
CA LEU A 418 -1.48 -26.65 12.96
C LEU A 418 -0.58 -26.75 14.19
N SER A 419 0.68 -27.18 14.01
CA SER A 419 1.61 -27.46 15.10
C SER A 419 1.03 -28.45 16.15
N THR A 420 0.25 -29.45 15.72
CA THR A 420 -0.58 -30.31 16.60
C THR A 420 0.07 -31.61 17.08
N ALA A 421 1.33 -31.90 16.74
CA ALA A 421 1.98 -33.16 17.12
C ALA A 421 3.39 -32.95 17.71
N ASP A 422 3.68 -33.73 18.76
CA ASP A 422 4.85 -33.93 19.66
C ASP A 422 6.30 -33.63 19.21
N LYS A 423 6.53 -33.15 17.99
CA LYS A 423 7.81 -32.50 17.68
C LYS A 423 7.70 -31.08 18.18
N SER A 424 8.04 -30.87 19.46
CA SER A 424 8.47 -29.56 19.94
C SER A 424 9.39 -29.01 18.86
N LEU A 425 8.95 -27.94 18.18
CA LEU A 425 9.83 -27.17 17.32
C LEU A 425 11.03 -26.82 18.21
N ASP A 426 12.15 -27.50 18.01
CA ASP A 426 13.34 -27.34 18.85
C ASP A 426 13.65 -25.86 18.82
N SER A 427 13.38 -25.19 19.95
CA SER A 427 13.43 -23.73 20.06
C SER A 427 14.82 -23.18 19.72
N THR A 428 15.84 -24.02 19.83
CA THR A 428 17.22 -23.83 19.41
C THR A 428 17.41 -23.80 17.89
N SER A 429 16.70 -24.63 17.13
CA SER A 429 16.81 -24.70 15.65
C SER A 429 16.08 -23.53 14.95
N SER A 430 14.95 -23.09 15.49
CA SER A 430 14.22 -21.92 14.99
C SER A 430 14.98 -20.62 15.30
N GLN A 431 15.60 -20.51 16.47
CA GLN A 431 16.48 -19.39 16.86
C GLN A 431 17.76 -19.33 16.03
N ALA A 432 18.40 -20.47 15.73
CA ALA A 432 19.60 -20.50 14.90
C ALA A 432 19.34 -20.08 13.44
N GLY A 433 18.20 -20.50 12.86
CA GLY A 433 17.80 -20.08 11.51
C GLY A 433 17.51 -18.58 11.40
N MET A 434 16.97 -17.97 12.46
CA MET A 434 16.73 -16.51 12.55
C MET A 434 18.04 -15.69 12.56
N MET A 435 19.17 -16.32 12.88
CA MET A 435 20.48 -15.67 12.89
C MET A 435 21.21 -15.73 11.53
N THR A 436 20.85 -16.67 10.64
CA THR A 436 21.43 -16.78 9.30
C THR A 436 20.58 -16.04 8.28
N GLY A 437 20.71 -14.71 8.22
CA GLY A 437 20.09 -13.91 7.16
C GLY A 437 20.57 -14.34 5.76
N LEU A 438 19.68 -14.34 4.77
CA LEU A 438 20.01 -14.67 3.36
C LEU A 438 21.10 -13.75 2.78
N ILE A 439 21.22 -12.55 3.32
CA ILE A 439 22.15 -11.52 2.88
C ILE A 439 22.90 -10.97 4.08
N SER A 440 24.10 -10.43 3.84
CA SER A 440 24.86 -9.75 4.89
C SER A 440 24.11 -8.52 5.39
N GLN A 441 24.38 -8.15 6.64
CA GLN A 441 23.79 -6.97 7.26
C GLN A 441 24.11 -5.68 6.49
N ASP A 442 25.33 -5.56 5.95
CA ASP A 442 25.71 -4.40 5.14
C ASP A 442 24.93 -4.30 3.83
N VAL A 443 24.63 -5.43 3.17
CA VAL A 443 23.80 -5.42 1.95
C VAL A 443 22.38 -4.98 2.29
N LEU A 444 21.82 -5.44 3.42
CA LEU A 444 20.50 -4.99 3.88
C LEU A 444 20.49 -3.48 4.13
N PHE A 445 21.49 -2.96 4.83
CA PHE A 445 21.62 -1.52 5.10
C PHE A 445 21.80 -0.69 3.83
N ALA A 446 22.58 -1.19 2.86
CA ALA A 446 22.72 -0.58 1.54
C ALA A 446 21.38 -0.50 0.81
N MET A 447 20.61 -1.60 0.80
CA MET A 447 19.28 -1.65 0.17
C MET A 447 18.29 -0.70 0.85
N GLN A 448 18.23 -0.68 2.17
CA GLN A 448 17.37 0.24 2.93
C GLN A 448 17.72 1.70 2.65
N THR A 449 19.01 2.03 2.65
CA THR A 449 19.51 3.37 2.33
C THR A 449 19.15 3.77 0.91
N ALA A 450 19.39 2.89 -0.07
CA ALA A 450 19.05 3.13 -1.47
C ALA A 450 17.55 3.37 -1.66
N LEU A 451 16.69 2.61 -0.98
CA LEU A 451 15.24 2.78 -1.03
C LEU A 451 14.79 4.13 -0.48
N ILE A 452 15.35 4.56 0.66
CA ILE A 452 15.02 5.86 1.26
C ILE A 452 15.46 7.03 0.36
N VAL A 453 16.70 6.97 -0.15
CA VAL A 453 17.21 7.99 -1.10
C VAL A 453 16.37 8.01 -2.37
N PHE A 454 15.97 6.84 -2.89
CA PHE A 454 15.11 6.73 -4.07
C PHE A 454 13.71 7.32 -3.84
N GLY A 455 13.10 7.05 -2.69
CA GLY A 455 11.82 7.64 -2.30
C GLY A 455 11.90 9.16 -2.19
N PHE A 456 12.94 9.68 -1.55
CA PHE A 456 13.20 11.11 -1.47
C PHE A 456 13.40 11.74 -2.86
N TRP A 457 14.16 11.08 -3.73
CA TRP A 457 14.37 11.54 -5.10
C TRP A 457 13.04 11.68 -5.86
N ILE A 458 12.16 10.68 -5.80
CA ILE A 458 10.83 10.76 -6.43
C ILE A 458 9.99 11.88 -5.78
N ALA A 459 10.00 12.00 -4.46
CA ALA A 459 9.27 13.05 -3.75
C ALA A 459 9.67 14.45 -4.25
N ILE A 460 10.96 14.66 -4.45
CA ILE A 460 11.51 15.90 -5.00
C ILE A 460 11.11 16.10 -6.47
N LEU A 461 11.06 15.05 -7.29
CA LEU A 461 10.53 15.15 -8.66
C LEU A 461 9.04 15.54 -8.68
N VAL A 462 8.25 15.03 -7.74
CA VAL A 462 6.84 15.44 -7.55
C VAL A 462 6.77 16.93 -7.21
N VAL A 463 7.58 17.41 -6.26
CA VAL A 463 7.64 18.84 -5.88
C VAL A 463 7.95 19.70 -7.09
N ARG A 464 8.95 19.32 -7.90
CA ARG A 464 9.34 20.12 -9.07
C ARG A 464 8.26 20.14 -10.14
N HIS A 465 7.73 18.98 -10.53
CA HIS A 465 6.74 18.90 -11.61
C HIS A 465 5.40 19.54 -11.22
N ARG A 466 4.85 19.15 -10.07
CA ARG A 466 3.56 19.69 -9.60
C ARG A 466 3.69 21.12 -9.11
N GLY A 467 4.85 21.48 -8.54
CA GLY A 467 5.17 22.86 -8.19
C GLY A 467 5.20 23.78 -9.39
N GLU A 468 5.87 23.39 -10.48
CA GLU A 468 5.84 24.19 -11.69
C GLU A 468 4.43 24.29 -12.31
N ALA A 469 3.66 23.19 -12.28
CA ALA A 469 2.29 23.18 -12.81
C ALA A 469 1.33 24.08 -12.00
N LEU A 470 1.52 24.19 -10.68
CA LEU A 470 0.65 24.96 -9.80
C LEU A 470 1.14 26.39 -9.56
N LEU A 471 2.45 26.59 -9.55
CA LEU A 471 3.14 27.85 -9.26
C LEU A 471 4.32 28.02 -10.25
N PRO A 472 4.04 28.39 -11.51
CA PRO A 472 5.08 28.54 -12.54
C PRO A 472 6.17 29.54 -12.12
N GLY A 473 7.43 29.21 -12.40
CA GLY A 473 8.58 30.06 -12.09
C GLY A 473 8.94 30.16 -10.59
N SER A 474 8.45 29.24 -9.76
CA SER A 474 8.75 29.25 -8.31
C SER A 474 10.22 29.00 -7.99
N GLY A 475 10.89 28.11 -8.73
CA GLY A 475 12.28 27.72 -8.49
C GLY A 475 12.54 27.35 -7.02
N TRP A 476 13.51 28.02 -6.39
CA TRP A 476 13.88 27.81 -4.98
C TRP A 476 12.75 28.12 -3.99
N ARG A 477 11.71 28.88 -4.37
CA ARG A 477 10.56 29.21 -3.50
C ARG A 477 9.70 27.99 -3.15
N LEU A 478 9.97 26.83 -3.75
CA LEU A 478 9.40 25.53 -3.35
C LEU A 478 10.13 24.90 -2.15
N PHE A 479 11.12 25.57 -1.56
CA PHE A 479 11.87 25.07 -0.41
C PHE A 479 11.02 24.57 0.77
N PRO A 480 9.82 25.11 1.11
CA PRO A 480 9.07 24.57 2.24
C PRO A 480 8.57 23.14 1.97
N MET A 481 8.27 22.81 0.71
CA MET A 481 7.90 21.44 0.33
C MET A 481 9.11 20.50 0.30
N CYS A 482 10.28 20.99 -0.11
CA CYS A 482 11.52 20.24 0.03
C CYS A 482 11.88 20.00 1.51
N LEU A 483 11.63 20.99 2.37
CA LEU A 483 11.79 20.88 3.82
C LEU A 483 10.84 19.83 4.41
N PHE A 484 9.59 19.75 3.94
CA PHE A 484 8.67 18.68 4.36
C PHE A 484 9.26 17.30 4.07
N ALA A 485 9.73 17.08 2.84
CA ALA A 485 10.38 15.83 2.46
C ALA A 485 11.62 15.55 3.32
N LEU A 486 12.46 16.56 3.58
CA LEU A 486 13.67 16.43 4.41
C LEU A 486 13.33 16.03 5.85
N LEU A 487 12.34 16.69 6.47
CA LEU A 487 11.92 16.38 7.84
C LEU A 487 11.36 14.97 7.94
N VAL A 488 10.49 14.58 7.01
CA VAL A 488 9.90 13.23 6.97
C VAL A 488 10.98 12.17 6.76
N THR A 489 11.86 12.35 5.77
CA THR A 489 12.95 11.41 5.50
C THR A 489 13.95 11.36 6.65
N GLY A 490 14.21 12.47 7.34
CA GLY A 490 15.03 12.49 8.54
C GLY A 490 14.45 11.65 9.66
N VAL A 491 13.13 11.76 9.91
CA VAL A 491 12.42 10.90 10.86
C VAL A 491 12.51 9.43 10.42
N GLN A 492 12.33 9.12 9.14
CA GLN A 492 12.41 7.76 8.62
C GLN A 492 13.80 7.13 8.77
N LEU A 493 14.86 7.90 8.47
CA LEU A 493 16.24 7.47 8.69
C LEU A 493 16.53 7.26 10.18
N TRP A 494 16.02 8.15 11.02
CA TRP A 494 16.11 7.98 12.47
C TRP A 494 15.42 6.68 12.91
N LEU A 495 14.18 6.42 12.45
CA LEU A 495 13.46 5.18 12.75
C LEU A 495 14.26 3.93 12.34
N LEU A 496 14.85 3.92 11.14
CA LEU A 496 15.67 2.79 10.65
C LEU A 496 17.03 2.67 11.36
N SER A 497 17.52 3.74 12.00
CA SER A 497 18.76 3.71 12.79
C SER A 497 18.57 3.12 14.19
N GLN A 498 17.34 3.11 14.70
CA GLN A 498 17.08 2.62 16.05
C GLN A 498 17.07 1.08 16.08
N PRO A 499 17.51 0.47 17.20
CA PRO A 499 17.31 -0.95 17.41
C PRO A 499 15.81 -1.25 17.52
N MET A 500 15.33 -2.19 16.71
CA MET A 500 13.92 -2.57 16.68
C MET A 500 13.70 -3.87 17.44
N ILE A 501 12.64 -3.92 18.24
CA ILE A 501 12.20 -5.13 18.93
C ILE A 501 11.40 -5.99 17.94
N MET A 502 11.77 -7.26 17.78
CA MET A 502 10.95 -8.21 17.02
C MET A 502 9.65 -8.49 17.77
N ARG A 503 8.51 -8.20 17.14
CA ARG A 503 7.18 -8.56 17.64
C ARG A 503 6.74 -9.83 16.89
N PHE A 504 6.64 -10.94 17.61
CA PHE A 504 6.14 -12.22 17.09
C PHE A 504 4.63 -12.33 17.17
#